data_AF-A0AAV6V975-F1
#
_entry.id   AF-A0AAV6V975-F1
#
_cell.length_a   1.000
_cell.length_b   1.000
_cell.length_c   1.000
_cell.angle_alpha   90.00
_cell.angle_beta   90.00
_cell.angle_gamma   90.00
#
_symmetry.space_group_name_H-M   'P 1'
#
loop_
_entity.id
_entity.type
_entity.pdbx_description
1 polymer ?
#
loop_
_entity_poly.entity_id
_entity_poly.type
_entity_poly.pdbx_seq_one_letter_code
_entity_poly.pdbx_strand_id
1 'polypeptide(L)'
;MTTYGYYYEKPRTPKRWFNLGVLSCTIGGLVFTVGIILVVLGSSIYEPEALWISGIVLLLAGGVLFFMGIGSIGLYQSREDRRKKELQRLAARQYVASVRGGSSLLTLVEPV
;
A
#
# COMPACT_ATOMS: atom_id res chain seq x y z
N MET A 1 2.25 -41.59 -8.55
CA MET A 1 2.02 -40.71 -7.38
C MET A 1 3.29 -39.91 -7.13
N THR A 2 3.35 -38.67 -7.59
CA THR A 2 4.43 -37.75 -7.25
C THR A 2 3.81 -36.45 -6.79
N THR A 3 3.63 -36.36 -5.48
CA THR A 3 3.20 -35.19 -4.72
C THR A 3 4.31 -34.14 -4.77
N TYR A 4 4.51 -33.51 -5.92
CA TYR A 4 5.41 -32.37 -6.02
C TYR A 4 4.75 -31.19 -5.31
N GLY A 5 5.40 -30.75 -4.25
CA GLY A 5 5.00 -29.65 -3.40
C GLY A 5 4.76 -28.37 -4.20
N TYR A 6 3.50 -28.16 -4.56
CA TYR A 6 2.94 -26.83 -4.79
C TYR A 6 2.92 -26.11 -3.43
N TYR A 7 4.11 -25.72 -2.96
CA TYR A 7 4.23 -24.51 -2.16
C TYR A 7 3.74 -23.38 -3.07
N TYR A 8 2.43 -23.15 -3.07
CA TYR A 8 1.82 -21.94 -3.60
C TYR A 8 2.43 -20.79 -2.78
N GLU A 9 3.57 -20.28 -3.24
CA GLU A 9 4.13 -19.03 -2.78
C GLU A 9 3.04 -17.99 -2.98
N LYS A 10 2.32 -17.67 -1.90
CA LYS A 10 1.21 -16.71 -1.94
C LYS A 10 1.72 -15.47 -2.66
N PRO A 11 1.21 -15.12 -3.86
CA PRO A 11 1.85 -14.16 -4.77
C PRO A 11 1.97 -12.76 -4.15
N ARG A 12 3.04 -12.45 -3.42
CA ARG A 12 3.13 -11.25 -2.56
C ARG A 12 2.88 -9.98 -3.38
N THR A 13 2.03 -9.09 -2.87
CA THR A 13 1.87 -7.76 -3.46
C THR A 13 3.21 -7.06 -3.40
N PRO A 14 3.72 -6.53 -4.52
CA PRO A 14 5.04 -5.90 -4.54
C PRO A 14 5.02 -4.67 -3.63
N LYS A 15 5.75 -4.75 -2.52
CA LYS A 15 5.93 -3.65 -1.54
C LYS A 15 6.59 -2.42 -2.14
N ARG A 16 7.09 -2.51 -3.37
CA ARG A 16 7.75 -1.42 -4.10
C ARG A 16 6.88 -0.16 -4.14
N TRP A 17 5.59 -0.27 -4.42
CA TRP A 17 4.67 0.88 -4.48
C TRP A 17 4.43 1.54 -3.12
N PHE A 18 4.39 0.72 -2.07
CA PHE A 18 4.31 1.21 -0.70
C PHE A 18 5.58 1.97 -0.31
N ASN A 19 6.75 1.35 -0.54
CA ASN A 19 8.05 1.96 -0.23
C ASN A 19 8.28 3.25 -1.03
N LEU A 20 7.87 3.28 -2.31
CA LEU A 20 7.97 4.47 -3.15
C LEU A 20 7.04 5.59 -2.66
N GLY A 21 5.84 5.23 -2.19
CA GLY A 21 4.90 6.17 -1.58
C GLY A 21 5.44 6.75 -0.26
N VAL A 22 6.00 5.90 0.61
CA VAL A 22 6.65 6.34 1.86
C VAL A 22 7.82 7.26 1.57
N LEU A 23 8.67 6.92 0.60
CA LEU A 23 9.81 7.73 0.19
C LEU A 23 9.37 9.09 -0.41
N SER A 24 8.28 9.10 -1.18
CA SER A 24 7.68 10.35 -1.67
C SER A 24 7.16 11.22 -0.53
N CYS A 25 6.51 10.63 0.48
CA CYS A 25 6.05 11.36 1.67
C CYS A 25 7.20 11.94 2.49
N THR A 26 8.29 11.18 2.69
CA THR A 26 9.44 11.67 3.47
C THR A 26 10.17 12.80 2.75
N ILE A 27 10.41 12.66 1.44
CA ILE A 27 11.00 13.74 0.63
C ILE A 27 10.05 14.95 0.59
N GLY A 28 8.76 14.72 0.34
CA GLY A 28 7.76 15.80 0.32
C GLY A 28 7.70 16.57 1.64
N GLY A 29 7.72 15.88 2.78
CA GLY A 29 7.77 16.50 4.10
C GLY A 29 9.05 17.30 4.37
N LEU A 30 10.22 16.78 3.95
CA LEU A 30 11.48 17.52 4.04
C LEU A 30 11.46 18.78 3.17
N VAL A 31 11.02 18.67 1.93
CA VAL A 31 10.90 19.81 1.01
C VAL A 31 9.91 20.84 1.57
N PHE A 32 8.79 20.39 2.13
CA PHE A 32 7.80 21.25 2.76
C PHE A 32 8.39 22.00 3.97
N THR A 33 9.11 21.32 4.86
CA THR A 33 9.74 21.96 6.03
C THR A 33 10.81 22.98 5.63
N VAL A 34 11.63 22.69 4.62
CA VAL A 34 12.58 23.68 4.05
C VAL A 34 11.85 24.88 3.46
N GLY A 35 10.73 24.65 2.76
CA GLY A 35 9.87 25.71 2.25
C GLY A 35 9.36 26.66 3.35
N ILE A 36 8.91 26.11 4.49
CA ILE A 36 8.49 26.91 5.65
C ILE A 36 9.63 27.79 6.14
N ILE A 37 10.83 27.21 6.31
CA ILE A 37 12.00 27.95 6.80
C ILE A 37 12.33 29.13 5.87
N LEU A 38 12.28 28.93 4.56
CA LEU A 38 12.54 29.98 3.57
C LEU A 38 11.47 31.07 3.56
N VAL A 39 10.19 30.71 3.72
CA VAL A 39 9.10 31.70 3.85
C VAL A 39 9.30 32.56 5.11
N VAL A 40 9.69 31.94 6.23
CA VAL A 40 9.93 32.65 7.49
C VAL A 40 11.15 33.58 7.38
N LEU A 41 12.25 33.11 6.79
CA LEU A 41 13.45 33.92 6.58
C LEU A 41 13.21 35.07 5.58
N GLY A 42 12.45 34.81 4.52
CA GLY A 42 12.05 35.80 3.51
C GLY A 42 11.04 36.85 4.00
N SER A 43 10.51 36.72 5.22
CA SER A 43 9.65 37.74 5.85
C SER A 43 10.45 38.98 6.33
N SER A 44 11.78 38.92 6.28
CA SER A 44 12.68 40.01 6.63
C SER A 44 12.58 41.18 5.63
N ILE A 45 12.50 42.41 6.15
CA ILE A 45 12.39 43.67 5.37
C ILE A 45 13.60 43.91 4.45
N TYR A 46 14.74 43.25 4.71
CA TYR A 46 16.02 43.59 4.09
C TYR A 46 16.36 42.80 2.80
N GLU A 47 15.84 41.58 2.58
CA GLU A 47 15.99 40.80 1.33
C GLU A 47 14.83 39.80 1.10
N PRO A 48 13.60 40.25 0.79
CA PRO A 48 12.41 39.42 1.07
C PRO A 48 11.91 38.58 -0.10
N GLU A 49 11.90 39.13 -1.32
CA GLU A 49 10.99 38.61 -2.34
C GLU A 49 11.40 37.24 -2.92
N ALA A 50 12.68 37.08 -3.27
CA ALA A 50 13.14 35.84 -3.89
C ALA A 50 13.08 34.63 -2.93
N LEU A 51 13.46 34.83 -1.67
CA LEU A 51 13.41 33.78 -0.65
C LEU A 51 11.97 33.39 -0.33
N TRP A 52 11.08 34.38 -0.19
CA TRP A 52 9.67 34.13 0.08
C TRP A 52 8.98 33.37 -1.07
N ILE A 53 9.21 33.80 -2.32
CA ILE A 53 8.68 33.12 -3.51
C ILE A 53 9.24 31.70 -3.61
N SER A 54 10.56 31.52 -3.42
CA SER A 54 11.18 30.18 -3.45
C SER A 54 10.61 29.25 -2.38
N GLY A 55 10.34 29.78 -1.18
CA GLY A 55 9.70 29.06 -0.10
C GLY A 55 8.29 28.59 -0.46
N ILE A 56 7.47 29.44 -1.08
CA ILE A 56 6.13 29.06 -1.56
C ILE A 56 6.20 27.96 -2.62
N VAL A 57 7.12 28.07 -3.58
CA VAL A 57 7.31 27.03 -4.61
C VAL A 57 7.69 25.69 -3.97
N LEU A 58 8.58 25.70 -2.97
CA LEU A 58 8.96 24.50 -2.23
C LEU A 58 7.81 23.94 -1.39
N LEU A 59 6.99 24.78 -0.77
CA LEU A 59 5.78 24.34 -0.06
C LEU A 59 4.81 23.61 -1.00
N LEU A 60 4.56 24.18 -2.18
CA LEU A 60 3.70 23.56 -3.18
C LEU A 60 4.29 22.24 -3.69
N ALA A 61 5.57 22.22 -4.04
CA ALA A 61 6.26 21.01 -4.51
C ALA A 61 6.25 19.90 -3.44
N GLY A 62 6.57 20.25 -2.19
CA GLY A 62 6.54 19.33 -1.05
C GLY A 62 5.14 18.79 -0.77
N GLY A 63 4.12 19.67 -0.83
CA GLY A 63 2.72 19.30 -0.67
C GLY A 63 2.25 18.31 -1.74
N VAL A 64 2.55 18.57 -3.02
CA VAL A 64 2.21 17.67 -4.13
C VAL A 64 2.87 16.29 -3.96
N LEU A 65 4.17 16.26 -3.63
CA LEU A 65 4.90 15.01 -3.37
C LEU A 65 4.32 14.23 -2.18
N PHE A 66 3.85 14.94 -1.15
CA PHE A 66 3.22 14.35 0.02
C PHE A 66 1.88 13.70 -0.32
N PHE A 67 0.99 14.41 -1.03
CA PHE A 67 -0.29 13.85 -1.49
C PHE A 67 -0.10 12.68 -2.45
N MET A 68 0.89 12.76 -3.35
CA MET A 68 1.22 11.67 -4.27
C MET A 68 1.71 10.42 -3.52
N GLY A 69 2.50 10.62 -2.46
CA GLY A 69 2.96 9.54 -1.58
C GLY A 69 1.81 8.86 -0.84
N ILE A 70 0.90 9.64 -0.23
CA ILE A 70 -0.31 9.12 0.43
C ILE A 70 -1.18 8.33 -0.56
N GLY A 71 -1.39 8.87 -1.76
CA GLY A 71 -2.15 8.19 -2.81
C GLY A 71 -1.57 6.83 -3.20
N SER A 72 -0.24 6.76 -3.36
CA SER A 72 0.46 5.49 -3.65
C SER A 72 0.30 4.46 -2.53
N ILE A 73 0.41 4.90 -1.26
CA ILE A 73 0.21 4.03 -0.08
C ILE A 73 -1.24 3.52 -0.02
N GLY A 74 -2.22 4.40 -0.24
CA GLY A 74 -3.64 4.04 -0.24
C GLY A 74 -3.99 3.03 -1.33
N LEU A 75 -3.45 3.21 -2.55
CA LEU A 75 -3.63 2.24 -3.65
C LEU A 75 -3.01 0.88 -3.33
N TYR A 76 -1.84 0.88 -2.67
CA TYR A 76 -1.21 -0.36 -2.21
C TYR A 76 -2.09 -1.08 -1.18
N GLN A 77 -2.59 -0.38 -0.15
CA GLN A 77 -3.47 -0.98 0.86
C GLN A 77 -4.75 -1.53 0.23
N SER A 78 -5.39 -0.78 -0.68
CA SER A 78 -6.59 -1.22 -1.39
C SER A 78 -6.38 -2.53 -2.16
N ARG A 79 -5.23 -2.66 -2.86
CA ARG A 79 -4.86 -3.90 -3.56
C ARG A 79 -4.57 -5.04 -2.59
N GLU A 80 -3.90 -4.76 -1.49
CA GLU A 80 -3.60 -5.77 -0.47
C GLU A 80 -4.88 -6.30 0.19
N ASP A 81 -5.86 -5.44 0.48
CA ASP A 81 -7.14 -5.82 1.07
C ASP A 81 -8.00 -6.65 0.11
N ARG A 82 -8.08 -6.26 -1.17
CA ARG A 82 -8.76 -7.06 -2.20
C ARG A 82 -8.18 -8.47 -2.28
N ARG A 83 -6.85 -8.56 -2.25
CA ARG A 83 -6.14 -9.84 -2.30
C ARG A 83 -6.39 -10.70 -1.06
N LYS A 84 -6.40 -10.10 0.15
CA LYS A 84 -6.73 -10.82 1.39
C LYS A 84 -8.16 -11.40 1.32
N LYS A 85 -9.12 -10.64 0.78
CA LYS A 85 -10.50 -11.09 0.57
C LYS A 85 -10.59 -12.25 -0.44
N GLU A 86 -9.85 -12.20 -1.54
CA GLU A 86 -9.81 -13.30 -2.52
C GLU A 86 -9.22 -14.59 -1.93
N LEU A 87 -8.14 -14.48 -1.15
CA LEU A 87 -7.55 -15.64 -0.47
C LEU A 87 -8.52 -16.28 0.53
N GLN A 88 -9.27 -15.47 1.29
CA GLN A 88 -10.31 -15.99 2.19
C GLN A 88 -11.44 -16.67 1.41
N ARG A 89 -11.86 -16.11 0.27
CA ARG A 89 -12.87 -16.73 -0.61
C ARG A 89 -12.40 -18.07 -1.18
N LEU A 90 -11.13 -18.19 -1.58
CA LEU A 90 -10.56 -19.44 -2.06
C LEU A 90 -10.47 -20.49 -0.95
N ALA A 91 -10.01 -20.11 0.25
CA ALA A 91 -9.95 -21.00 1.40
C ALA A 91 -11.36 -21.50 1.82
N ALA A 92 -12.36 -20.61 1.80
CA ALA A 92 -13.75 -20.98 2.07
C ALA A 92 -14.30 -21.96 1.02
N ARG A 93 -13.99 -21.76 -0.28
CA ARG A 93 -14.39 -22.71 -1.34
C ARG A 93 -13.74 -24.08 -1.17
N GLN A 94 -12.45 -24.12 -0.82
CA GLN A 94 -11.74 -25.37 -0.56
C GLN A 94 -12.33 -26.11 0.64
N TYR A 95 -12.63 -25.39 1.73
CA TYR A 95 -13.28 -25.96 2.91
C TYR A 95 -14.68 -26.52 2.60
N VAL A 96 -15.51 -25.76 1.87
CA VAL A 96 -16.84 -26.24 1.47
C VAL A 96 -16.74 -27.47 0.55
N ALA A 97 -15.79 -27.49 -0.38
CA ALA A 97 -15.55 -28.65 -1.24
C ALA A 97 -15.10 -29.89 -0.44
N SER A 98 -14.23 -29.73 0.56
CA SER A 98 -13.81 -30.84 1.42
C SER A 98 -14.94 -31.36 2.32
N VAL A 99 -15.79 -30.47 2.85
CA VAL A 99 -16.96 -30.87 3.66
C VAL A 99 -17.99 -31.61 2.80
N ARG A 100 -18.24 -31.14 1.57
CA ARG A 100 -19.17 -31.77 0.63
C ARG A 100 -18.66 -33.13 0.13
N GLY A 101 -17.35 -33.27 -0.10
CA GLY A 101 -16.72 -34.55 -0.42
C GLY A 101 -16.69 -35.53 0.76
N GLY A 102 -16.52 -35.02 1.98
CA GLY A 102 -16.56 -35.83 3.21
C GLY A 102 -17.96 -36.35 3.55
N SER A 103 -19.01 -35.57 3.28
CA SER A 103 -20.39 -35.99 3.48
C SER A 103 -20.85 -37.06 2.48
N SER A 104 -20.35 -37.04 1.23
CA SER A 104 -20.56 -38.14 0.28
C SER A 104 -19.82 -39.44 0.65
N LEU A 105 -18.72 -39.33 1.39
CA LEU A 105 -17.97 -40.50 1.89
C LEU A 105 -18.67 -41.15 3.09
N LEU A 106 -19.27 -40.32 3.97
CA LEU A 106 -20.04 -40.79 5.12
C LEU A 106 -21.30 -41.57 4.72
N THR A 107 -21.97 -41.19 3.62
CA THR A 107 -23.11 -41.93 3.07
C THR A 107 -22.73 -43.24 2.34
N LEU A 108 -21.45 -43.45 2.02
CA LEU A 108 -20.94 -44.70 1.45
C LEU A 108 -20.44 -45.68 2.53
N VAL A 109 -20.31 -45.23 3.78
CA VAL A 109 -19.82 -46.01 4.93
C VAL A 109 -20.98 -46.52 5.82
N GLU A 110 -22.24 -46.33 5.42
CA GLU A 110 -23.36 -47.14 5.91
C GLU A 110 -23.65 -48.32 4.96
N PRO A 111 -22.91 -49.44 5.04
CA PRO A 111 -23.48 -50.75 4.74
C PRO A 111 -23.92 -51.39 6.06
N VAL A 112 -25.23 -51.68 6.13
CA VAL A 112 -25.91 -52.83 6.78
C VAL A 112 -25.36 -53.30 8.14
#